data_AF-A0A355BDA5-F1
#
_entry.id   AF-A0A355BDA5-F1
#
_cell.length_a   1.000
_cell.length_b   1.000
_cell.length_c   1.000
_cell.angle_alpha   90.00
_cell.angle_beta   90.00
_cell.angle_gamma   90.00
#
_symmetry.space_group_name_H-M   'P 1'
#
loop_
_entity.id
_entity.type
_entity.pdbx_description
1 polymer ?
#
loop_
_entity_poly.entity_id
_entity_poly.type
_entity_poly.pdbx_seq_one_letter_code
_entity_poly.pdbx_strand_id
1 'polypeptide(L)' 'VASLFERGLNKIAQKVGEEAVEVVIEAKDNNNDLFLNESADLLFHYLILLQAKGFKLDDVVSILKKREK' A
#
# COMPACT_ATOMS: atom_id res chain seq x y z
N VAL A 1 -4.69 10.28 9.51
CA VAL A 1 -5.12 8.88 9.72
C VAL A 1 -6.61 8.77 10.04
N ALA A 2 -7.12 9.45 11.09
CA ALA A 2 -8.55 9.41 11.43
C ALA A 2 -9.50 9.79 10.27
N SER A 3 -9.17 10.84 9.51
CA SER A 3 -9.98 11.29 8.37
C SER A 3 -10.05 10.34 7.17
N LEU A 4 -9.10 9.39 7.05
CA LEU A 4 -9.12 8.37 5.99
C LEU A 4 -10.08 7.23 6.34
N PHE A 5 -10.18 6.85 7.61
CA PHE A 5 -11.14 5.86 8.08
C PHE A 5 -12.59 6.37 7.97
N GLU A 6 -12.82 7.67 8.21
CA GLU A 6 -14.13 8.31 8.04
C GLU A 6 -14.65 8.27 6.59
N ARG A 7 -13.75 8.19 5.61
CA ARG A 7 -14.10 8.11 4.18
C ARG A 7 -14.47 6.70 3.71
N GLY A 8 -14.36 5.69 4.58
CA GLY A 8 -14.77 4.32 4.34
C GLY A 8 -13.79 3.48 3.50
N LEU A 9 -14.02 2.16 3.50
CA LEU A 9 -13.14 1.15 2.89
C LEU A 9 -12.88 1.40 1.39
N ASN A 10 -13.90 1.84 0.65
CA ASN A 10 -13.78 2.08 -0.79
C ASN A 10 -12.73 3.16 -1.11
N LYS A 11 -12.67 4.24 -0.32
CA LYS A 11 -11.71 5.32 -0.58
C LYS A 11 -10.28 4.91 -0.23
N ILE A 12 -10.11 4.09 0.81
CA ILE A 12 -8.82 3.51 1.18
C ILE A 12 -8.33 2.59 0.06
N ALA A 13 -9.18 1.69 -0.43
CA ALA A 13 -8.83 0.78 -1.53
C ALA A 13 -8.51 1.54 -2.84
N GLN A 14 -9.24 2.63 -3.13
CA GLN A 14 -8.93 3.49 -4.27
C GLN A 14 -7.51 4.05 -4.19
N LYS A 15 -7.09 4.60 -3.04
CA LYS A 15 -5.73 5.14 -2.90
C LYS A 15 -4.67 4.07 -3.08
N VAL A 16 -4.84 2.87 -2.51
CA VAL A 16 -3.91 1.76 -2.77
C VAL A 16 -3.75 1.48 -4.27
N GLY A 17 -4.83 1.54 -5.05
CA GLY A 17 -4.78 1.37 -6.50
C GLY A 17 -4.11 2.53 -7.24
N GLU A 18 -4.30 3.77 -6.78
CA GLU A 18 -3.68 4.99 -7.31
C GLU A 18 -2.15 4.92 -7.14
N GLU A 19 -1.67 4.74 -5.90
CA GLU A 19 -0.23 4.68 -5.62
C GLU A 19 0.44 3.51 -6.34
N ALA A 20 -0.26 2.38 -6.50
CA ALA A 20 0.28 1.22 -7.20
C ALA A 20 0.54 1.52 -8.69
N VAL A 21 -0.31 2.34 -9.32
CA VAL A 21 -0.10 2.78 -10.71
C VAL A 21 1.04 3.80 -10.77
N GLU A 22 1.11 4.73 -9.82
CA GLU A 22 2.18 5.74 -9.73
C GLU A 22 3.56 5.07 -9.54
N VAL A 23 3.68 4.10 -8.63
CA VAL A 23 4.91 3.29 -8.47
C VAL A 23 5.34 2.63 -9.78
N VAL A 24 4.40 2.08 -10.57
CA VAL A 24 4.71 1.46 -11.87
C VAL A 24 5.18 2.49 -12.90
N ILE A 25 4.63 3.71 -12.87
CA ILE A 25 5.04 4.81 -13.75
C ILE A 25 6.45 5.26 -13.37
N GLU A 26 6.69 5.58 -12.10
CA GLU A 26 7.96 6.09 -11.61
C GLU A 26 9.10 5.06 -11.69
N ALA A 27 8.78 3.76 -11.59
CA ALA A 27 9.77 2.69 -11.80
C ALA A 27 10.35 2.65 -13.23
N LYS A 28 9.70 3.32 -14.20
CA LYS A 28 10.18 3.43 -15.58
C LYS A 28 10.96 4.72 -15.84
N ASP A 29 10.94 5.68 -14.92
CA ASP A 29 11.68 6.93 -15.01
C ASP A 29 13.01 6.82 -14.22
N ASN A 30 13.89 7.82 -14.35
CA ASN A 30 15.18 7.88 -13.65
C ASN A 30 15.14 8.69 -12.35
N ASN A 31 13.95 8.93 -11.79
CA ASN A 31 13.76 9.71 -10.57
C ASN A 31 13.57 8.81 -9.34
N ASN A 32 14.67 8.50 -8.66
CA ASN A 32 14.66 7.68 -7.45
C ASN A 32 13.84 8.29 -6.31
N ASP A 33 13.81 9.62 -6.19
CA ASP A 33 13.09 10.28 -5.09
C ASP A 33 11.58 10.13 -5.28
N LEU A 34 11.07 10.30 -6.51
CA LEU A 34 9.66 10.06 -6.79
C LEU A 34 9.29 8.60 -6.56
N PHE A 35 10.06 7.66 -7.12
CA PHE A 35 9.80 6.23 -6.92
C PHE A 35 9.75 5.83 -5.44
N LEU A 36 10.66 6.34 -4.61
CA LEU A 36 10.69 6.06 -3.18
C LEU A 36 9.50 6.70 -2.44
N ASN A 37 9.07 7.90 -2.82
CA ASN A 37 7.89 8.54 -2.23
C ASN A 37 6.61 7.76 -2.56
N GLU A 38 6.38 7.42 -3.84
CA GLU A 38 5.21 6.64 -4.25
C GLU A 38 5.19 5.23 -3.60
N SER A 39 6.37 4.62 -3.46
CA SER A 39 6.51 3.34 -2.76
C SER A 39 6.14 3.44 -1.27
N ALA A 40 6.50 4.56 -0.63
CA ALA A 40 6.15 4.82 0.76
C ALA A 40 4.64 5.06 0.93
N ASP A 41 4.03 5.83 0.03
CA ASP A 41 2.59 6.10 0.05
C ASP A 41 1.78 4.84 -0.24
N LEU A 42 2.22 3.99 -1.18
CA LEU A 42 1.64 2.68 -1.43
C LEU A 42 1.67 1.81 -0.16
N LEU A 43 2.84 1.72 0.50
CA LEU A 43 2.97 0.92 1.72
C LEU A 43 2.09 1.47 2.85
N PHE A 44 2.04 2.78 3.02
CA PHE A 44 1.18 3.43 4.02
C PHE A 44 -0.29 3.09 3.78
N HIS A 45 -0.80 3.31 2.56
CA HIS A 45 -2.18 3.02 2.23
C HIS A 45 -2.52 1.53 2.32
N TYR A 46 -1.57 0.66 1.98
CA TYR A 46 -1.72 -0.78 2.14
C TYR A 46 -1.86 -1.20 3.62
N LEU A 47 -1.03 -0.64 4.51
CA LEU A 47 -1.12 -0.92 5.95
C LEU A 47 -2.46 -0.47 6.54
N ILE A 48 -2.96 0.71 6.13
CA ILE A 48 -4.28 1.20 6.53
C ILE A 48 -5.40 0.29 6.00
N LEU A 49 -5.28 -0.20 4.76
CA LEU A 49 -6.25 -1.15 4.19
C LEU A 49 -6.28 -2.47 4.96
N LEU A 50 -5.11 -3.02 5.34
CA LEU A 50 -5.03 -4.22 6.16
C LEU A 50 -5.74 -4.00 7.50
N GLN A 51 -5.44 -2.89 8.18
CA GLN A 51 -6.08 -2.55 9.45
C GLN A 51 -7.60 -2.39 9.30
N ALA A 52 -8.07 -1.71 8.25
CA ALA A 52 -9.50 -1.57 7.96
C ALA A 52 -10.20 -2.91 7.70
N LYS A 53 -9.46 -3.93 7.22
CA LYS A 53 -9.95 -5.29 7.01
C LYS A 53 -9.72 -6.22 8.21
N GLY A 54 -9.16 -5.71 9.32
CA GLY A 54 -8.93 -6.48 10.54
C GLY A 54 -7.65 -7.33 10.52
N PHE A 55 -6.69 -7.02 9.65
CA PHE A 55 -5.42 -7.74 9.51
C PHE A 55 -4.22 -6.86 9.85
N LYS A 56 -3.08 -7.50 10.08
CA LYS A 56 -1.76 -6.87 10.28
C LYS A 56 -0.82 -7.26 9.15
N LEU A 57 0.28 -6.51 9.01
CA LEU A 57 1.34 -6.85 8.06
C LEU A 57 1.91 -8.26 8.32
N ASP A 58 2.02 -8.66 9.58
CA ASP A 58 2.53 -9.99 9.97
C ASP A 58 1.70 -11.15 9.41
N ASP A 59 0.39 -10.96 9.21
CA ASP A 59 -0.48 -11.97 8.59
C ASP A 59 -0.04 -12.21 7.13
N VAL A 60 0.27 -11.14 6.41
CA VAL A 60 0.77 -11.18 5.02
C VAL A 60 2.18 -11.77 4.96
N VAL A 61 3.07 -11.34 5.85
CA VAL A 61 4.44 -11.88 5.96
C VAL A 61 4.42 -13.38 6.24
N SER A 62 3.49 -13.86 7.08
CA SER A 62 3.31 -15.27 7.36
C SER A 62 2.89 -16.08 6.12
N ILE A 63 2.12 -15.48 5.21
CA ILE A 63 1.79 -16.08 3.91
C ILE A 63 3.02 -16.12 3.00
N LEU A 64 3.82 -15.05 2.94
CA LEU A 64 5.04 -14.99 2.14
C LEU A 64 6.05 -16.08 2.57
N LYS A 65 6.29 -16.22 3.88
CA LYS A 65 7.17 -17.26 4.43
C LYS A 65 6.73 -18.69 4.09
N LYS A 66 5.43 -18.91 3.85
CA LYS A 66 4.91 -20.22 3.41
C LYS A 66 5.14 -20.48 1.93
N ARG A 67 5.32 -19.44 1.11
CA ARG A 67 5.57 -19.55 -0.35
C ARG A 67 7.05 -19.84 -0.66
N GLU A 68 7.96 -19.41 0.20
CA GLU A 68 9.40 -19.63 0.06
C GLU A 68 9.88 -21.02 0.57
N LYS A 69 8.97 -21.99 0.70
CA LYS A 69 9.29 -23.39 1.05
C LYS A 69 9.26 -24.29 -0.17
#